data_AF-A0AAU7Q5K4-F1
#
_entry.id   AF-A0AAU7Q5K4-F1
#
_cell.length_a   1.000
_cell.length_b   1.000
_cell.length_c   1.000
_cell.angle_alpha   90.00
_cell.angle_beta   90.00
_cell.angle_gamma   90.00
#
_symmetry.space_group_name_H-M   'P 1'
#
loop_
_entity.id
_entity.type
_entity.pdbx_description
1 polymer ?
#
loop_
_entity_poly.entity_id
_entity_poly.type
_entity_poly.pdbx_seq_one_letter_code
_entity_poly.pdbx_strand_id
1 'polypeptide(L)'
;MDRLHVSAADVPSTLVSRLAGRYPLLHGWRTGFSLMALLIAACSSNYRGVECQGEVKSLAGQPVGMTRALIIDRYASFTITTAQGSVESGMLHSADRTQFIPSAVTREGFLAQRVSDKKFTLINSRQDQWITYTCP
;
A
#
# COMPACT_ATOMS: atom_id res chain seq x y z
N MET A 1 33.16 -25.02 -40.21
CA MET A 1 33.01 -23.79 -40.99
C MET A 1 32.29 -22.77 -40.12
N ASP A 2 32.86 -21.78 -39.47
CA ASP A 2 34.24 -21.44 -39.12
C ASP A 2 34.16 -20.51 -37.90
N ARG A 3 35.12 -20.65 -36.97
CA ARG A 3 35.41 -19.67 -35.91
C ARG A 3 36.14 -18.48 -36.54
N LEU A 4 35.95 -17.27 -36.01
CA LEU A 4 36.91 -16.15 -35.89
C LEU A 4 36.23 -15.15 -34.92
N HIS A 5 36.62 -14.88 -33.68
CA HIS A 5 37.91 -14.51 -33.07
C HIS A 5 38.60 -13.34 -33.78
N VAL A 6 38.45 -12.14 -33.23
CA VAL A 6 39.42 -11.05 -33.39
C VAL A 6 39.60 -10.38 -32.02
N SER A 7 40.84 -10.46 -31.54
CA SER A 7 41.39 -9.87 -30.33
C SER A 7 42.14 -8.58 -30.68
N ALA A 8 42.33 -7.75 -29.65
CA ALA A 8 42.99 -6.46 -29.57
C ALA A 8 44.29 -6.26 -30.39
N ALA A 9 44.54 -5.02 -30.83
CA ALA A 9 45.68 -4.20 -30.41
C ALA A 9 45.77 -2.85 -31.17
N ASP A 10 46.45 -1.90 -30.53
CA ASP A 10 47.18 -0.75 -31.08
C ASP A 10 46.48 0.58 -31.38
N VAL A 11 46.52 1.50 -30.39
CA VAL A 11 46.78 2.94 -30.62
C VAL A 11 47.69 3.46 -29.48
N PRO A 12 48.75 4.24 -29.77
CA PRO A 12 49.96 4.27 -28.96
C PRO A 12 49.96 5.29 -27.82
N SER A 13 50.75 4.95 -26.81
CA SER A 13 51.23 5.80 -25.72
C SER A 13 52.23 6.83 -26.22
N THR A 14 52.10 8.11 -25.85
CA THR A 14 53.24 8.96 -25.40
C THR A 14 52.80 10.34 -24.91
N LEU A 15 53.32 10.71 -23.73
CA LEU A 15 53.51 12.04 -23.13
C LEU A 15 52.23 12.87 -22.86
N VAL A 16 51.98 13.38 -21.65
CA VAL A 16 52.84 14.35 -20.95
C VAL A 16 52.71 14.19 -19.44
N SER A 17 53.85 14.35 -18.80
CA SER A 17 54.11 14.32 -17.37
C SER A 17 53.36 15.35 -16.53
N ARG A 18 53.28 15.02 -15.23
CA ARG A 18 53.18 15.91 -14.05
C ARG A 18 51.85 16.63 -13.88
N LEU A 19 51.10 16.17 -12.89
CA LEU A 19 50.79 16.98 -11.70
C LEU A 19 50.46 16.03 -10.54
N ALA A 20 51.34 16.03 -9.53
CA ALA A 20 51.14 15.36 -8.26
C ALA A 20 50.01 16.07 -7.50
N GLY A 21 48.80 15.56 -7.62
CA GLY A 21 47.65 15.92 -6.79
C GLY A 21 47.59 15.00 -5.58
N ARG A 22 48.13 15.47 -4.46
CA ARG A 22 48.07 14.86 -3.13
C ARG A 22 46.61 14.77 -2.69
N TYR A 23 45.95 13.62 -2.86
CA TYR A 23 44.62 13.37 -2.30
C TYR A 23 44.77 12.93 -0.83
N PRO A 24 44.32 13.72 0.16
CA PRO A 24 44.23 13.24 1.52
C PRO A 24 43.07 12.25 1.62
N LEU A 25 43.36 11.10 2.21
CA LEU A 25 42.38 10.15 2.72
C LEU A 25 41.43 10.89 3.68
N LEU A 26 40.16 10.99 3.32
CA LEU A 26 39.10 11.43 4.22
C LEU A 26 38.02 10.36 4.31
N HIS A 27 38.17 9.54 5.35
CA HIS A 27 37.23 8.59 5.93
C HIS A 27 35.92 9.28 6.38
N GLY A 28 35.15 9.88 5.47
CA GLY A 28 33.92 10.61 5.81
C GLY A 28 32.63 9.98 5.28
N TRP A 29 32.68 9.12 4.26
CA TRP A 29 31.47 8.77 3.49
C TRP A 29 30.76 7.47 3.88
N ARG A 30 31.35 6.63 4.75
CA ARG A 30 30.77 5.31 5.11
C ARG A 30 29.69 5.39 6.20
N THR A 31 29.64 6.46 6.99
CA THR A 31 28.69 6.60 8.11
C THR A 31 27.35 7.21 7.70
N GLY A 32 27.29 8.00 6.61
CA GLY A 32 26.05 8.61 6.13
C GLY A 32 25.08 7.62 5.48
N PHE A 33 25.59 6.66 4.71
CA PHE A 33 24.77 5.67 4.00
C PHE A 33 24.07 4.70 4.97
N SER A 34 24.75 4.32 6.05
CA SER A 34 24.20 3.43 7.08
C SER A 34 23.04 4.07 7.87
N LEU A 35 23.10 5.37 8.13
CA LEU A 35 22.02 6.09 8.83
C LEU A 35 20.78 6.23 7.94
N MET A 36 20.99 6.47 6.64
CA MET A 36 19.91 6.57 5.68
C MET A 36 19.19 5.23 5.48
N ALA A 37 19.93 4.10 5.48
CA ALA A 37 19.34 2.76 5.42
C ALA A 37 18.48 2.40 6.65
N LEU A 38 18.85 2.89 7.85
CA LEU A 38 18.03 2.68 9.06
C LEU A 38 16.70 3.43 9.01
N LEU A 39 16.65 4.61 8.38
CA LEU A 39 15.44 5.43 8.28
C LEU A 39 14.38 4.82 7.36
N ILE A 40 14.77 4.04 6.34
CA ILE A 40 13.83 3.42 5.38
C ILE A 40 13.19 2.14 5.91
N ALA A 41 13.81 1.45 6.87
CA ALA A 41 13.29 0.21 7.43
C ALA A 41 12.07 0.42 8.37
N ALA A 42 11.85 1.64 8.86
CA ALA A 42 10.80 1.95 9.83
C ALA A 42 9.39 2.13 9.23
N CYS A 43 9.24 2.16 7.89
CA CYS A 43 7.93 2.36 7.23
C CYS A 43 7.18 1.05 6.87
N SER A 44 7.66 -0.13 7.30
CA SER A 44 6.92 -1.38 7.09
C SER A 44 5.85 -1.56 8.18
N SER A 45 4.70 -0.90 8.01
CA SER A 45 3.54 -1.12 8.89
C SER A 45 2.86 -2.44 8.54
N ASN A 46 3.02 -3.46 9.38
CA ASN A 46 2.28 -4.71 9.26
C ASN A 46 0.82 -4.51 9.71
N TYR A 47 -0.08 -4.25 8.76
CA TYR A 47 -1.51 -4.23 9.03
C TYR A 47 -2.00 -5.65 9.32
N ARG A 48 -2.54 -5.88 10.52
CA ARG A 48 -3.15 -7.17 10.89
C ARG A 48 -4.64 -7.10 10.60
N GLY A 49 -5.16 -8.17 9.97
CA GLY A 49 -6.60 -8.32 9.80
C GLY A 49 -7.29 -8.63 11.14
N VAL A 50 -8.51 -8.12 11.30
CA VAL A 50 -9.37 -8.36 12.46
C VAL A 50 -10.67 -9.01 11.99
N GLU A 51 -11.13 -10.05 12.68
CA GLU A 51 -12.46 -10.61 12.41
C GLU A 51 -13.54 -9.70 12.97
N CYS A 52 -14.48 -9.31 12.11
CA CYS A 52 -15.57 -8.39 12.43
C CYS A 52 -16.92 -9.03 12.11
N GLN A 53 -17.93 -8.73 12.91
CA GLN A 53 -19.31 -9.17 12.66
C GLN A 53 -20.02 -8.16 11.76
N GLY A 54 -20.67 -8.64 10.71
CA GLY A 54 -21.43 -7.83 9.77
C GLY A 54 -22.93 -8.00 9.92
N GLU A 55 -23.67 -6.92 10.13
CA GLU A 55 -25.12 -6.89 9.99
C GLU A 55 -25.48 -6.58 8.53
N VAL A 56 -26.31 -7.43 7.91
CA VAL A 56 -26.80 -7.23 6.54
C VAL A 56 -28.24 -6.71 6.62
N LYS A 57 -28.48 -5.56 6.00
CA LYS A 57 -29.80 -4.92 5.88
C LYS A 57 -30.11 -4.64 4.41
N SER A 58 -31.38 -4.52 4.06
CA SER A 58 -31.77 -3.92 2.80
C SER A 58 -31.42 -2.43 2.78
N LEU A 59 -31.43 -1.78 1.62
CA LEU A 59 -31.25 -0.32 1.58
C LEU A 59 -32.42 0.42 2.25
N ALA A 60 -33.58 -0.22 2.36
CA ALA A 60 -34.71 0.25 3.15
C ALA A 60 -34.54 0.02 4.67
N GLY A 61 -33.44 -0.61 5.11
CA GLY A 61 -33.11 -0.82 6.51
C GLY A 61 -33.68 -2.09 7.14
N GLN A 62 -34.35 -2.95 6.36
CA GLN A 62 -34.88 -4.21 6.88
C GLN A 62 -33.75 -5.20 7.15
N PRO A 63 -33.71 -5.90 8.29
CA PRO A 63 -32.68 -6.89 8.57
C PRO A 63 -32.82 -8.09 7.63
N VAL A 64 -31.73 -8.44 6.94
CA VAL A 64 -31.66 -9.57 6.00
C VAL A 64 -30.86 -10.71 6.60
N GLY A 65 -29.85 -10.43 7.43
CA GLY A 65 -29.06 -11.46 8.08
C GLY A 65 -27.77 -10.95 8.70
N MET A 66 -26.86 -11.90 8.95
CA MET A 66 -25.55 -11.66 9.55
C MET A 66 -24.45 -12.28 8.69
N THR A 67 -23.26 -11.69 8.72
CA THR A 67 -22.06 -12.19 8.04
C THR A 67 -20.82 -11.96 8.91
N ARG A 68 -19.68 -12.49 8.49
CA ARG A 68 -18.38 -12.26 9.10
C ARG A 68 -17.38 -11.90 8.01
N ALA A 69 -16.43 -11.03 8.35
CA ALA A 69 -15.34 -10.69 7.47
C ALA A 69 -14.05 -10.48 8.25
N LEU A 70 -12.93 -10.76 7.60
CA LEU A 70 -11.63 -10.29 8.00
C LEU A 70 -11.43 -8.89 7.41
N ILE A 71 -11.27 -7.88 8.26
CA ILE A 71 -11.01 -6.49 7.83
C ILE A 71 -9.56 -6.14 8.08
N ILE A 72 -8.88 -5.71 7.02
CA ILE A 72 -7.55 -5.11 7.10
C ILE A 72 -7.72 -3.61 6.90
N ASP A 73 -7.63 -2.85 7.99
CA ASP A 73 -7.70 -1.39 7.93
C ASP A 73 -6.31 -0.78 7.69
N ARG A 74 -6.21 0.09 6.68
CA ARG A 74 -4.99 0.83 6.33
C ARG A 74 -5.24 2.31 6.50
N TYR A 75 -4.19 3.14 6.49
CA TYR A 75 -4.37 4.59 6.70
C TYR A 75 -5.42 5.25 5.78
N ALA A 76 -5.39 4.95 4.48
CA ALA A 76 -6.25 5.59 3.47
C ALA A 76 -7.19 4.62 2.72
N SER A 77 -7.22 3.35 3.10
CA SER A 77 -8.07 2.32 2.50
C SER A 77 -8.33 1.19 3.48
N PHE A 78 -9.26 0.30 3.16
CA PHE A 78 -9.43 -0.96 3.88
C PHE A 78 -9.80 -2.07 2.91
N THR A 79 -9.58 -3.30 3.35
CA THR A 79 -9.97 -4.51 2.62
C THR A 79 -10.92 -5.33 3.48
N ILE A 80 -12.05 -5.74 2.90
CA ILE A 80 -13.03 -6.65 3.53
C ILE A 80 -12.91 -7.99 2.83
N THR A 81 -12.52 -9.03 3.55
CA THR A 81 -12.46 -10.40 3.04
C THR A 81 -13.54 -11.25 3.68
N THR A 82 -14.42 -11.80 2.85
CA THR A 82 -15.53 -12.70 3.22
C THR A 82 -15.30 -14.09 2.63
N ALA A 83 -16.21 -15.02 2.89
CA ALA A 83 -16.21 -16.33 2.23
C ALA A 83 -16.44 -16.24 0.71
N GLN A 84 -17.08 -15.16 0.24
CA GLN A 84 -17.45 -14.93 -1.15
C GLN A 84 -16.35 -14.22 -1.94
N GLY A 85 -15.35 -13.65 -1.26
CA GLY A 85 -14.26 -12.92 -1.90
C GLY A 85 -13.78 -11.72 -1.08
N SER A 86 -12.86 -10.97 -1.68
CA SER A 86 -12.23 -9.79 -1.08
C SER A 86 -12.61 -8.53 -1.86
N VAL A 87 -12.94 -7.48 -1.12
CA VAL A 87 -13.30 -6.16 -1.66
C VAL A 87 -12.34 -5.13 -1.09
N GLU A 88 -11.71 -4.37 -1.98
CA GLU A 88 -10.86 -3.24 -1.60
C GLU A 88 -11.63 -1.93 -1.72
N SER A 89 -11.58 -1.09 -0.69
CA SER A 89 -12.30 0.20 -0.68
C SER A 89 -11.80 1.15 -1.76
N GLY A 90 -10.52 1.05 -2.15
CA GLY A 90 -9.80 2.12 -2.84
C GLY A 90 -9.44 3.26 -1.90
N MET A 91 -8.98 4.38 -2.47
CA MET A 91 -8.58 5.57 -1.71
C MET A 91 -9.81 6.25 -1.10
N LEU A 92 -9.88 6.29 0.23
CA LEU A 92 -10.95 6.97 0.95
C LEU A 92 -10.78 8.48 0.86
N HIS A 93 -11.84 9.17 0.46
CA HIS A 93 -11.90 10.62 0.38
C HIS A 93 -12.83 11.17 1.45
N SER A 94 -12.42 12.28 2.07
CA SER A 94 -13.26 13.12 2.93
C SER A 94 -12.61 14.51 3.00
N ALA A 95 -13.40 15.56 2.82
CA ALA A 95 -12.93 16.94 2.93
C ALA A 95 -12.58 17.30 4.39
N ASP A 96 -13.32 16.73 5.34
CA ASP A 96 -13.12 16.87 6.78
C ASP A 96 -13.67 15.62 7.48
N ARG A 97 -12.79 14.85 8.14
CA ARG A 97 -13.15 13.60 8.83
C ARG A 97 -13.97 13.83 10.11
N THR A 98 -14.06 15.06 10.60
CA THR A 98 -14.89 15.42 11.75
C THR A 98 -16.35 15.67 11.35
N GLN A 99 -16.61 15.93 10.06
CA GLN A 99 -17.93 16.26 9.53
C GLN A 99 -18.45 15.21 8.55
N PHE A 100 -17.57 14.53 7.81
CA PHE A 100 -17.93 13.61 6.74
C PHE A 100 -17.23 12.26 6.89
N ILE A 101 -18.01 11.21 6.66
CA ILE A 101 -17.53 9.82 6.68
C ILE A 101 -16.59 9.59 5.49
N PRO A 102 -15.32 9.19 5.74
CA PRO A 102 -14.40 8.77 4.68
C PRO A 102 -15.00 7.65 3.84
N SER A 103 -15.05 7.86 2.53
CA SER A 103 -15.72 6.93 1.61
C SER A 103 -15.04 6.86 0.26
N ALA A 104 -15.32 5.76 -0.45
CA ALA A 104 -14.84 5.50 -1.80
C ALA A 104 -15.80 4.57 -2.52
N VAL A 105 -15.76 4.60 -3.85
CA VAL A 105 -16.45 3.62 -4.69
C VAL A 105 -15.45 2.53 -5.06
N THR A 106 -15.77 1.28 -4.73
CA THR A 106 -14.91 0.13 -5.02
C THR A 106 -14.88 -0.17 -6.51
N ARG A 107 -13.96 -1.03 -6.95
CA ARG A 107 -13.88 -1.46 -8.36
C ARG A 107 -15.15 -2.16 -8.83
N GLU A 108 -15.83 -2.86 -7.92
CA GLU A 108 -17.10 -3.55 -8.14
C GLU A 108 -18.30 -2.59 -8.12
N GLY A 109 -18.08 -1.30 -7.83
CA GLY A 109 -19.12 -0.28 -7.77
C GLY A 109 -19.90 -0.26 -6.45
N PHE A 110 -19.33 -0.79 -5.36
CA PHE A 110 -19.92 -0.66 -4.03
C PHE A 110 -19.52 0.66 -3.41
N LEU A 111 -20.37 1.25 -2.57
CA LEU A 111 -19.95 2.37 -1.71
C LEU A 111 -19.33 1.79 -0.45
N ALA A 112 -18.04 2.01 -0.27
CA ALA A 112 -17.27 1.61 0.91
C ALA A 112 -17.07 2.83 1.82
N GLN A 113 -17.35 2.68 3.12
CA GLN A 113 -17.27 3.77 4.09
C GLN A 113 -16.57 3.33 5.37
N ARG A 114 -15.68 4.18 5.91
CA ARG A 114 -15.09 4.02 7.25
C ARG A 114 -15.85 4.91 8.21
N VAL A 115 -16.88 4.37 8.85
CA VAL A 115 -17.75 5.10 9.78
C VAL A 115 -17.01 5.45 11.07
N SER A 116 -16.12 4.56 11.53
CA SER A 116 -15.16 4.82 12.60
C SER A 116 -13.97 3.87 12.48
N ASP A 117 -13.01 3.94 13.40
CA ASP A 117 -11.87 3.01 13.46
C ASP A 117 -12.27 1.54 13.68
N LYS A 118 -13.54 1.28 14.05
CA LYS A 118 -14.08 -0.05 14.31
C LYS A 118 -15.34 -0.38 13.51
N LYS A 119 -15.83 0.54 12.70
CA LYS A 119 -17.08 0.38 11.94
C LYS A 119 -16.87 0.69 10.48
N PHE A 120 -17.15 -0.29 9.65
CA PHE A 120 -16.97 -0.23 8.20
C PHE A 120 -18.28 -0.62 7.53
N THR A 121 -18.64 0.10 6.49
CA THR A 121 -19.88 -0.15 5.75
C THR A 121 -19.57 -0.43 4.30
N LEU A 122 -20.28 -1.42 3.73
CA LEU A 122 -20.28 -1.74 2.33
C LEU A 122 -21.71 -1.72 1.81
N ILE A 123 -22.00 -0.85 0.85
CA ILE A 123 -23.34 -0.69 0.27
C ILE A 123 -23.31 -1.12 -1.19
N ASN A 124 -24.10 -2.14 -1.52
CA ASN A 124 -24.30 -2.63 -2.87
C ASN A 124 -25.73 -2.33 -3.32
N SER A 125 -25.89 -1.29 -4.14
CA SER A 125 -27.19 -0.88 -4.65
C SER A 125 -27.83 -1.91 -5.59
N ARG A 126 -27.01 -2.69 -6.31
CA ARG A 126 -27.49 -3.69 -7.27
C ARG A 126 -28.13 -4.91 -6.60
N GLN A 127 -27.75 -5.19 -5.36
CA GLN A 127 -28.28 -6.31 -4.58
C GLN A 127 -29.22 -5.86 -3.46
N ASP A 128 -29.56 -4.58 -3.39
CA ASP A 128 -30.31 -3.99 -2.27
C ASP A 128 -29.70 -4.36 -0.91
N GLN A 129 -28.38 -4.16 -0.75
CA GLN A 129 -27.65 -4.57 0.44
C GLN A 129 -26.86 -3.42 1.07
N TRP A 130 -27.03 -3.28 2.36
CA TRP A 130 -26.21 -2.48 3.27
C TRP A 130 -25.59 -3.42 4.30
N ILE A 131 -24.27 -3.54 4.32
CA ILE A 131 -23.56 -4.36 5.30
C ILE A 131 -22.76 -3.46 6.22
N THR A 132 -22.96 -3.56 7.53
CA THR A 132 -22.17 -2.84 8.54
C THR A 132 -21.37 -3.82 9.37
N TYR A 133 -20.05 -3.77 9.22
CA TYR A 133 -19.10 -4.55 10.00
C TYR A 133 -18.68 -3.79 11.25
N THR A 134 -18.78 -4.44 12.41
CA THR A 134 -18.27 -3.94 13.69
C THR A 134 -17.16 -4.86 14.20
N CYS A 135 -16.00 -4.27 14.44
CA CYS A 135 -14.80 -4.93 14.92
C CYS A 135 -14.62 -4.74 16.46
N PRO A 136 -13.95 -5.67 17.16
CA PRO A 136 -13.71 -5.60 18.62
C PRO A 136 -12.89 -4.39 19.07
#